data_AF-A0A241XRS0-F1
#
_entry.id   AF-A0A241XRS0-F1
#
_cell.length_a   1.000
_cell.length_b   1.000
_cell.length_c   1.000
_cell.angle_alpha   90.00
_cell.angle_beta   90.00
_cell.angle_gamma   90.00
#
_symmetry.space_group_name_H-M   'P 1'
#
loop_
_entity.id
_entity.type
_entity.pdbx_description
1 polymer ?
#
loop_
_entity_poly.entity_id
_entity_poly.type
_entity_poly.pdbx_seq_one_letter_code
_entity_poly.pdbx_strand_id
1 'polypeptide(L)' 'MARALTQSQHLALKYLESKCPDFVSPTEVGEEVGKQMGKENRHSSFGSPLCRKLVDLGLAVRNEAGHYAAATK' A
#
# COMPACT_ATOMS: atom_id res chain seq x y z
N MET A 1 6.11 20.73 -3.39
CA MET A 1 4.67 20.47 -3.63
C MET A 1 4.34 19.10 -3.06
N ALA A 2 3.77 19.01 -1.86
CA ALA A 2 3.31 17.73 -1.32
C ALA A 2 2.14 17.24 -2.21
N ARG A 3 2.36 16.20 -3.00
CA ARG A 3 1.28 15.59 -3.80
C ARG A 3 0.30 14.96 -2.83
N ALA A 4 -0.95 15.42 -2.85
CA ALA A 4 -2.02 14.78 -2.11
C ALA A 4 -2.13 13.31 -2.54
N LEU A 5 -2.21 12.40 -1.55
CA LEU A 5 -2.44 10.99 -1.79
C LEU A 5 -3.81 10.81 -2.45
N THR A 6 -3.88 9.98 -3.50
CA THR A 6 -5.17 9.57 -4.07
C THR A 6 -5.93 8.70 -3.05
N GLN A 7 -7.24 8.54 -3.25
CA GLN A 7 -8.07 7.69 -2.38
C GLN A 7 -7.47 6.27 -2.24
N SER A 8 -7.05 5.64 -3.35
CA SER A 8 -6.44 4.31 -3.33
C SER A 8 -5.14 4.26 -2.53
N GLN A 9 -4.36 5.35 -2.53
CA GLN A 9 -3.11 5.43 -1.75
C GLN A 9 -3.39 5.62 -0.26
N HIS A 10 -4.40 6.41 0.10
CA HIS A 10 -4.86 6.52 1.49
C HIS A 10 -5.34 5.17 2.02
N LEU A 11 -6.10 4.42 1.23
CA LEU A 11 -6.57 3.09 1.61
C LEU A 11 -5.40 2.10 1.76
N ALA A 12 -4.44 2.12 0.84
CA ALA A 12 -3.23 1.31 0.93
C ALA A 12 -2.42 1.64 2.20
N LEU A 13 -2.23 2.94 2.49
CA LEU A 13 -1.52 3.38 3.70
C LEU A 13 -2.23 2.91 4.96
N LYS A 14 -3.54 3.16 5.08
CA LYS A 14 -4.35 2.75 6.23
C LYS A 14 -4.30 1.24 6.46
N TYR A 15 -4.30 0.46 5.37
CA TYR A 15 -4.15 -0.98 5.46
C TYR A 15 -2.78 -1.39 5.98
N LEU A 16 -1.70 -0.82 5.43
CA LEU A 16 -0.33 -1.05 5.92
C LEU A 16 -0.16 -0.63 7.39
N GLU A 17 -0.77 0.47 7.81
CA GLU A 17 -0.77 0.93 9.21
C GLU A 17 -1.48 -0.06 10.13
N SER A 18 -2.63 -0.61 9.70
CA SER A 18 -3.37 -1.62 10.48
C SER A 18 -2.65 -2.96 10.61
N LYS A 19 -1.67 -3.23 9.73
CA LYS A 19 -0.85 -4.44 9.72
C LYS A 19 0.53 -4.20 10.33
N CYS A 20 0.90 -2.97 10.62
CA CYS A 20 2.19 -2.64 11.19
C CYS A 20 2.38 -3.35 12.55
N PRO A 21 3.55 -3.96 12.82
CA PRO A 21 4.81 -3.92 12.05
C PRO A 21 4.99 -5.01 10.99
N ASP A 22 3.96 -5.79 10.68
CA ASP A 22 4.06 -6.87 9.69
C ASP A 22 4.21 -6.34 8.26
N PHE A 23 5.00 -7.07 7.47
CA PHE A 23 5.16 -6.82 6.04
C PHE A 23 4.06 -7.53 5.27
N VAL A 24 3.40 -6.78 4.38
CA VAL A 24 2.25 -7.23 3.60
C VAL A 24 2.62 -7.30 2.12
N SER A 25 2.12 -8.33 1.43
CA SER A 25 2.41 -8.48 0.01
C SER A 25 1.66 -7.44 -0.84
N PRO A 26 2.23 -6.98 -1.97
CA PRO A 26 1.53 -6.06 -2.87
C PRO A 26 0.24 -6.64 -3.45
N THR A 27 0.11 -7.97 -3.47
CA THR A 27 -1.12 -8.65 -3.87
C THR A 27 -2.23 -8.40 -2.85
N GLU A 28 -1.96 -8.67 -1.56
CA GLU A 28 -2.93 -8.43 -0.48
C GLU A 28 -3.35 -6.95 -0.41
N VAL A 29 -2.39 -6.02 -0.54
CA VAL A 29 -2.72 -4.59 -0.59
C VAL A 29 -3.60 -4.27 -1.80
N GLY A 30 -3.30 -4.85 -2.96
CA GLY A 30 -4.10 -4.68 -4.16
C GLY A 30 -5.53 -5.16 -3.98
N GLU A 31 -5.70 -6.35 -3.39
CA GLU A 31 -6.98 -7.02 -3.21
C GLU A 31 -7.85 -6.25 -2.21
N GLU A 32 -7.27 -5.85 -1.08
CA GLU A 32 -7.98 -5.10 -0.04
C GLU A 32 -8.42 -3.71 -0.55
N VAL A 33 -7.50 -2.97 -1.18
CA VAL A 33 -7.83 -1.64 -1.73
C VAL A 33 -8.84 -1.77 -2.87
N GLY A 34 -8.70 -2.79 -3.72
CA GLY A 34 -9.66 -3.09 -4.77
C GLY A 34 -11.05 -3.36 -4.22
N LYS A 35 -11.16 -4.22 -3.21
CA LYS A 35 -12.41 -4.55 -2.51
C LYS A 35 -13.06 -3.31 -1.91
N GLN A 36 -12.30 -2.46 -1.22
CA GLN A 36 -12.82 -1.21 -0.65
C GLN A 36 -13.26 -0.19 -1.71
N MET A 37 -12.71 -0.27 -2.92
CA MET A 37 -13.13 0.56 -4.06
C MET A 37 -14.26 -0.06 -4.90
N GLY A 38 -14.80 -1.22 -4.50
CA GLY A 38 -15.78 -1.96 -5.30
C GLY A 38 -15.23 -2.50 -6.62
N LYS A 39 -13.90 -2.69 -6.71
CA LYS A 39 -13.19 -3.22 -7.88
C LYS A 39 -12.46 -4.50 -7.49
N GLU A 40 -13.16 -5.62 -7.60
CA GLU A 40 -12.64 -6.96 -7.30
C GLU A 40 -11.52 -7.36 -8.30
N ASN A 41 -10.72 -8.38 -7.95
CA ASN A 41 -9.59 -8.92 -8.75
C ASN A 41 -8.41 -7.96 -8.98
N ARG A 42 -8.17 -7.04 -8.04
CA ARG A 42 -6.99 -6.16 -8.08
C ARG A 42 -5.81 -6.88 -7.42
N HIS A 43 -4.85 -7.35 -8.21
CA HIS A 43 -3.65 -8.05 -7.70
C HIS A 43 -2.44 -7.11 -7.53
N SER A 44 -1.24 -7.69 -7.47
CA SER A 44 0.05 -7.01 -7.35
C SER A 44 0.29 -5.91 -8.39
N SER A 45 -0.24 -6.03 -9.62
CA SER A 45 -0.13 -4.98 -10.65
C SER A 45 -0.82 -3.67 -10.25
N PHE A 46 -1.80 -3.74 -9.34
CA PHE A 46 -2.47 -2.57 -8.78
C PHE A 46 -1.87 -2.13 -7.44
N GLY A 47 -1.55 -3.08 -6.55
CA GLY A 47 -0.97 -2.76 -5.24
C GLY A 47 0.46 -2.24 -5.30
N SER A 48 1.31 -2.83 -6.15
CA SER A 48 2.73 -2.43 -6.28
C SER A 48 2.94 -0.93 -6.57
N PRO A 49 2.26 -0.30 -7.57
CA PRO A 49 2.43 1.13 -7.81
C PRO A 49 1.88 2.02 -6.68
N LEU A 50 0.89 1.55 -5.92
CA LEU A 50 0.40 2.27 -4.73
C LEU A 50 1.46 2.27 -3.64
N CYS A 51 1.97 1.09 -3.29
CA CYS A 51 2.98 0.94 -2.24
C CYS A 51 4.30 1.63 -2.61
N ARG A 52 4.77 1.53 -3.87
CA ARG A 52 5.97 2.24 -4.33
C ARG A 52 5.87 3.75 -4.11
N LYS A 53 4.74 4.36 -4.47
CA LYS A 53 4.53 5.79 -4.21
C LYS A 53 4.52 6.13 -2.72
N LEU A 54 3.99 5.25 -1.87
CA LEU A 54 4.05 5.45 -0.41
C LEU A 54 5.49 5.36 0.11
N VAL A 55 6.30 4.45 -0.43
CA VAL A 55 7.73 4.35 -0.15
C VAL A 55 8.49 5.61 -0.60
N ASP A 56 8.22 6.09 -1.82
CA ASP A 56 8.81 7.35 -2.35
C ASP A 56 8.46 8.56 -1.47
N LEU A 57 7.31 8.54 -0.80
CA LEU A 57 6.87 9.59 0.13
C LEU A 57 7.38 9.39 1.56
N GLY A 58 8.10 8.30 1.85
CA GLY A 58 8.58 7.95 3.19
C GLY A 58 7.47 7.53 4.16
N LEU A 59 6.31 7.11 3.65
CA LEU A 59 5.16 6.65 4.43
C LEU A 59 5.09 5.12 4.56
N ALA A 60 5.84 4.40 3.73
CA ALA A 60 5.96 2.96 3.78
C ALA A 60 7.42 2.52 3.59
N VAL A 61 7.76 1.32 4.02
CA VAL A 61 9.05 0.67 3.78
C VAL A 61 8.84 -0.60 2.97
N ARG A 62 9.84 -0.97 2.16
CA ARG A 62 9.84 -2.21 1.38
C ARG A 62 11.01 -3.09 1.83
N ASN A 63 10.76 -4.38 2.06
CA ASN A 63 11.81 -5.35 2.38
C ASN A 63 12.40 -6.01 1.13
N GLU A 64 13.43 -6.83 1.33
CA GLU A 64 14.10 -7.59 0.25
C GLU A 64 13.18 -8.61 -0.43
N ALA A 65 12.20 -9.15 0.30
CA ALA A 65 11.17 -10.05 -0.24
C ALA A 65 10.14 -9.34 -1.15
N GLY A 66 10.17 -8.00 -1.22
CA GLY A 66 9.23 -7.22 -2.02
C GLY A 66 7.87 -6.95 -1.36
N HIS A 67 7.76 -7.17 -0.06
CA HIS A 67 6.62 -6.81 0.77
C HIS A 67 6.77 -5.40 1.35
N TYR A 68 5.65 -4.83 1.80
CA TYR A 68 5.55 -3.45 2.25
C TYR A 68 4.99 -3.38 3.67
N ALA A 69 5.51 -2.47 4.49
CA ALA A 69 4.99 -2.15 5.81
C ALA A 69 4.82 -0.64 5.95
N ALA A 70 3.99 -0.18 6.88
CA ALA A 70 3.90 1.25 7.18
C ALA A 70 5.23 1.74 7.77
N ALA A 71 5.67 2.92 7.33
CA ALA A 71 6.80 3.59 7.96
C ALA A 71 6.25 4.30 9.21
N THR A 72 6.12 3.58 10.32
CA THR A 72 5.83 4.21 11.61
C THR A 72 6.98 5.14 11.97
N LYS A 73 6.67 6.43 12.12
CA LYS A 73 7.56 7.41 12.74
C LYS A 73 7.57 7.24 14.25
#